data_AF-A0A835UIT5-F1
#
_entry.id   AF-A0A835UIT5-F1
#
_cell.length_a   1.000
_cell.length_b   1.000
_cell.length_c   1.000
_cell.angle_alpha   90.00
_cell.angle_beta   90.00
_cell.angle_gamma   90.00
#
_symmetry.space_group_name_H-M   'P 1'
#
loop_
_entity.id
_entity.type
_entity.pdbx_description
1 polymer ?
#
loop_
_entity_poly.entity_id
_entity_poly.type
_entity_poly.pdbx_seq_one_letter_code
_entity_poly.pdbx_strand_id
1 'polypeptide(L)'
;MRTLVGVASNFYRFQPHRIPHCRWQVSNVVASSAKQSFHDDFMTWIRNKTSLEISSVLAIGSSHYGRSLFASQCIECGECILKIPHSVHLTPDKILPAVLSLVADDIEPISRLAVVVLAEQKLGMDSEWFPYINSLPRISDMHNTVFWTQDELKMIKLSPVYEKTIQLKSFLAKEFSALKPALQNFPSIFGDVKLKRFVHAYSLVVSRAWGTSEGVSLVPFADFLNHDRASESVLLSDEDKGFSEVIADRNYAIGDEILIRYGNFSNSTLMLNFGFTLQDNIHDQVEITMDVPLQDPLHSMKMGLLCKHSLQPISNKSLTSSGSSFIIKEIKNSSKKRKGIPLALRAFARILSVSTCEDLKALSINAFQSDGRLARQPLKDIRIEIEAHRILLSKFETMIESRDAAIKDLELSNERGHDAQPSLRRQMAINLLKGELRVLKSAAAWITNYCESLLAYVE
;
A
#
# COMPACT_ATOMS: atom_id res chain seq x y z
N MET A 1 -0.62 0.20 13.10
CA MET A 1 0.30 0.24 11.93
C MET A 1 1.16 -1.02 11.97
N ARG A 2 0.74 -2.08 11.29
CA ARG A 2 1.59 -3.24 10.94
C ARG A 2 1.50 -3.37 9.42
N THR A 3 2.32 -2.57 8.73
CA THR A 3 2.46 -2.64 7.27
C THR A 3 3.91 -2.52 6.81
N LEU A 4 4.86 -2.85 7.69
CA LEU A 4 6.28 -2.98 7.33
C LEU A 4 6.96 -4.23 7.91
N VAL A 5 6.21 -5.18 8.47
CA VAL A 5 6.79 -6.48 8.87
C VAL A 5 5.81 -7.60 8.55
N GLY A 6 6.23 -8.50 7.67
CA GLY A 6 5.65 -9.84 7.58
C GLY A 6 5.33 -10.34 6.17
N VAL A 7 6.35 -10.60 5.34
CA VAL A 7 6.33 -11.74 4.41
C VAL A 7 7.74 -12.30 4.29
N ALA A 8 8.16 -13.08 5.27
CA ALA A 8 9.20 -14.09 5.07
C ALA A 8 8.52 -15.47 5.16
N SER A 9 8.97 -16.39 4.30
CA SER A 9 8.62 -17.82 4.21
C SER A 9 7.27 -18.19 3.60
N ASN A 10 7.29 -18.57 2.32
CA ASN A 10 6.71 -19.82 1.84
C ASN A 10 7.31 -20.18 0.48
N PHE A 11 8.31 -21.06 0.50
CA PHE A 11 8.86 -21.69 -0.70
C PHE A 11 7.78 -22.58 -1.34
N TYR A 12 7.39 -22.24 -2.56
CA TYR A 12 6.80 -23.20 -3.49
C TYR A 12 7.70 -23.23 -4.72
N ARG A 13 8.32 -24.39 -5.00
CA ARG A 13 8.74 -24.73 -6.37
C ARG A 13 7.50 -24.65 -7.25
N PHE A 14 7.60 -24.20 -8.50
CA PHE A 14 7.15 -24.96 -9.69
C PHE A 14 7.16 -24.15 -11.00
N GLN A 15 7.12 -24.96 -12.07
CA GLN A 15 7.31 -24.81 -13.51
C GLN A 15 6.66 -23.63 -14.26
N PRO A 16 7.19 -23.27 -15.45
CA PRO A 16 6.79 -22.09 -16.22
C PRO A 16 5.54 -22.34 -17.08
N HIS A 17 4.62 -21.38 -17.08
CA HIS A 17 3.56 -21.26 -18.08
C HIS A 17 3.79 -20.01 -18.95
N ARG A 18 3.77 -20.20 -20.27
CA ARG A 18 3.94 -19.15 -21.28
C ARG A 18 2.73 -18.22 -21.32
N ILE A 19 2.97 -16.91 -21.34
CA ILE A 19 1.98 -15.86 -21.63
C ILE A 19 2.47 -15.09 -22.88
N PRO A 20 1.58 -14.64 -23.78
CA PRO A 20 1.97 -14.10 -25.09
C PRO A 20 2.54 -12.67 -25.00
N HIS A 21 3.57 -12.41 -25.80
CA HIS A 21 4.23 -11.11 -25.94
C HIS A 21 3.34 -10.10 -26.68
N CYS A 22 3.16 -8.90 -26.11
CA CYS A 22 2.65 -7.73 -26.81
C CYS A 22 3.84 -6.82 -27.14
N ARG A 23 4.10 -6.61 -28.43
CA ARG A 23 5.22 -5.80 -28.95
C ARG A 23 4.88 -4.31 -28.79
N TRP A 24 5.64 -3.58 -27.97
CA TRP A 24 5.59 -2.12 -27.92
C TRP A 24 6.81 -1.56 -28.67
N GLN A 25 6.57 -0.61 -29.57
CA GLN A 25 7.62 0.11 -30.29
C GLN A 25 8.33 1.08 -29.32
N VAL A 26 9.62 0.85 -29.11
CA VAL A 26 10.51 1.76 -28.37
C VAL A 26 10.86 2.92 -29.30
N SER A 27 10.45 4.14 -28.93
CA SER A 27 10.98 5.36 -29.53
C SER A 27 12.39 5.60 -28.98
N ASN A 28 13.39 5.65 -29.87
CA ASN A 28 14.79 5.93 -29.52
C ASN A 28 14.89 7.23 -28.71
N VAL A 29 15.29 7.12 -27.44
CA VAL A 29 15.54 8.26 -26.57
C VAL A 29 16.96 8.77 -26.83
N VAL A 30 17.07 9.94 -27.47
CA VAL A 30 18.32 10.71 -27.47
C VAL A 30 18.52 11.26 -26.06
N ALA A 31 19.46 10.70 -25.31
CA ALA A 31 19.81 11.19 -23.98
C ALA A 31 20.47 12.58 -24.09
N SER A 32 20.01 13.55 -23.31
CA SER A 32 20.69 14.84 -23.19
C SER A 32 21.99 14.69 -22.41
N SER A 33 22.99 15.53 -22.70
CA SER A 33 24.34 15.48 -22.09
C SER A 33 24.33 15.49 -20.54
N ALA A 34 23.39 16.23 -19.93
CA ALA A 34 23.23 16.28 -18.46
C ALA A 34 22.64 14.99 -17.84
N LYS A 35 21.90 14.17 -18.61
CA LYS A 35 21.41 12.87 -18.13
C LYS A 35 22.52 11.82 -18.17
N GLN A 36 23.41 11.93 -19.15
CA GLN A 36 24.56 11.04 -19.29
C GLN A 36 25.60 11.29 -18.18
N SER A 37 25.87 12.55 -17.82
CA SER A 37 26.79 12.87 -16.72
C SER A 37 26.31 12.33 -15.36
N PHE A 38 25.01 12.44 -15.04
CA PHE A 38 24.46 11.87 -13.80
C PHE A 38 24.62 10.35 -13.73
N HIS A 39 24.38 9.64 -14.83
CA HIS A 39 24.52 8.18 -14.90
C HIS A 39 25.94 7.75 -14.56
N ASP A 40 26.93 8.40 -15.18
CA ASP A 40 28.32 8.05 -15.02
C ASP A 40 28.81 8.37 -13.59
N ASP A 41 28.37 9.50 -13.02
CA ASP A 41 28.68 9.87 -11.63
C ASP A 41 28.07 8.87 -10.62
N PHE A 42 26.79 8.51 -10.79
CA PHE A 42 26.11 7.57 -9.89
C PHE A 42 26.73 6.17 -9.97
N MET A 43 26.98 5.66 -11.18
CA MET A 43 27.58 4.34 -11.39
C MET A 43 29.02 4.28 -10.88
N THR A 44 29.80 5.35 -11.06
CA THR A 44 31.16 5.45 -10.51
C THR A 44 31.12 5.45 -8.98
N TRP A 45 30.25 6.25 -8.38
CA TRP A 45 30.09 6.32 -6.93
C TRP A 45 29.75 4.95 -6.32
N ILE A 46 28.73 4.27 -6.87
CA ILE A 46 28.27 3.01 -6.27
C ILE A 46 29.28 1.87 -6.46
N ARG A 47 30.04 1.84 -7.56
CA ARG A 47 31.16 0.90 -7.75
C ARG A 47 32.27 1.14 -6.73
N ASN A 48 32.65 2.39 -6.52
CA ASN A 48 33.66 2.75 -5.52
C ASN A 48 33.21 2.37 -4.11
N LYS A 49 31.93 2.57 -3.77
CA LYS A 49 31.40 2.26 -2.43
C LYS A 49 31.22 0.77 -2.17
N THR A 50 30.90 -0.01 -3.20
CA THR A 50 30.70 -1.46 -3.06
C THR A 50 31.98 -2.28 -3.13
N SER A 51 33.05 -1.75 -3.76
CA SER A 51 34.22 -2.56 -4.18
C SER A 51 33.83 -3.81 -5.00
N LEU A 52 32.62 -3.83 -5.55
CA LEU A 52 32.08 -4.88 -6.40
C LEU A 52 31.87 -4.30 -7.79
N GLU A 53 32.08 -5.12 -8.82
CA GLU A 53 31.49 -4.84 -10.12
C GLU A 53 29.98 -4.97 -9.97
N ILE A 54 29.30 -3.82 -9.81
CA ILE A 54 27.86 -3.77 -10.02
C ILE A 54 27.66 -4.14 -11.47
N SER A 55 27.10 -5.34 -11.65
CA SER A 55 26.92 -6.01 -12.92
C SER A 55 26.44 -5.02 -13.97
N SER A 56 27.16 -4.95 -15.09
CA SER A 56 26.89 -4.02 -16.18
C SER A 56 25.57 -4.30 -16.90
N VAL A 57 24.80 -5.30 -16.47
CA VAL A 57 23.54 -5.77 -17.08
C VAL A 57 22.38 -4.76 -16.97
N LEU A 58 22.57 -3.69 -16.21
CA LEU A 58 21.56 -2.66 -16.00
C LEU A 58 22.04 -1.29 -16.51
N ALA A 59 21.12 -0.55 -17.12
CA ALA A 59 21.27 0.84 -17.49
C ALA A 59 20.21 1.69 -16.78
N ILE A 60 20.58 2.87 -16.26
CA ILE A 60 19.62 3.82 -15.69
C ILE A 60 19.00 4.61 -16.84
N GLY A 61 17.66 4.64 -16.88
CA GLY A 61 16.92 5.41 -17.84
C GLY A 61 15.72 6.13 -17.24
N SER A 62 14.77 6.49 -18.09
CA SER A 62 13.48 7.06 -17.68
C SER A 62 12.35 6.37 -18.43
N SER A 63 11.32 5.95 -17.71
CA SER A 63 10.06 5.44 -18.25
C SER A 63 8.92 6.39 -17.87
N HIS A 64 7.68 6.03 -18.17
CA HIS A 64 6.49 6.74 -17.69
C HIS A 64 6.33 6.68 -16.16
N TYR A 65 7.06 5.80 -15.47
CA TYR A 65 7.13 5.75 -14.01
C TYR A 65 8.21 6.65 -13.40
N GLY A 66 8.96 7.39 -14.24
CA GLY A 66 10.10 8.20 -13.81
C GLY A 66 11.42 7.45 -13.99
N ARG A 67 12.38 7.61 -13.07
CA ARG A 67 13.66 6.90 -13.18
C ARG A 67 13.43 5.39 -13.09
N SER A 68 14.11 4.65 -13.96
CA SER A 68 13.91 3.21 -14.15
C SER A 68 15.22 2.51 -14.46
N LEU A 69 15.25 1.19 -14.30
CA LEU A 69 16.36 0.34 -14.77
C LEU A 69 15.94 -0.46 -15.99
N PHE A 70 16.85 -0.57 -16.95
CA PHE A 70 16.66 -1.31 -18.19
C PHE A 70 17.77 -2.33 -18.36
N ALA A 71 17.45 -3.46 -19.00
CA ALA A 71 18.45 -4.45 -19.36
C ALA A 71 19.42 -3.86 -20.42
N SER A 72 20.71 -3.85 -20.13
CA SER A 72 21.76 -3.43 -21.09
C SER A 72 22.27 -4.61 -21.93
N GLN A 73 21.99 -5.84 -21.49
CA GLN A 73 22.25 -7.10 -22.18
C GLN A 73 21.05 -8.04 -21.96
N CYS A 74 21.03 -9.19 -22.66
CA CYS A 74 20.02 -10.21 -22.37
C CYS A 74 20.22 -10.77 -20.97
N ILE A 75 19.12 -10.97 -20.24
CA ILE A 75 19.11 -11.57 -18.89
C ILE A 75 18.16 -12.77 -18.94
N GLU A 76 18.64 -13.93 -18.50
CA GLU A 76 17.83 -15.14 -18.42
C GLU A 76 17.07 -15.26 -17.09
N CYS A 77 15.92 -15.94 -17.12
CA CYS A 77 15.17 -16.27 -15.92
C CYS A 77 16.06 -17.03 -14.91
N GLY A 78 16.09 -16.57 -13.67
CA GLY A 78 16.91 -17.11 -12.59
C GLY A 78 18.27 -16.43 -12.43
N GLU A 79 18.68 -15.55 -13.33
CA GLU A 79 19.91 -14.77 -13.19
C GLU A 79 19.78 -13.66 -12.14
N CYS A 80 20.90 -13.33 -11.50
CA CYS A 80 20.98 -12.20 -10.58
C CYS A 80 21.02 -10.89 -11.40
N ILE A 81 19.95 -10.12 -11.31
CA ILE A 81 19.81 -8.83 -11.98
C ILE A 81 20.64 -7.77 -11.26
N LEU A 82 20.52 -7.74 -9.95
CA LEU A 82 21.07 -6.70 -9.10
C LEU A 82 21.57 -7.31 -7.80
N LYS A 83 22.74 -6.87 -7.34
CA LYS A 83 23.31 -7.26 -6.05
C LYS A 83 24.00 -6.07 -5.39
N ILE A 84 23.52 -5.67 -4.21
CA ILE A 84 23.97 -4.48 -3.48
C ILE A 84 24.36 -4.87 -2.05
N PRO A 85 25.63 -4.68 -1.64
CA PRO A 85 26.06 -4.81 -0.24
C PRO A 85 25.29 -3.91 0.71
N HIS A 86 25.03 -4.41 1.92
CA HIS A 86 24.39 -3.64 2.99
C HIS A 86 25.20 -2.41 3.41
N SER A 87 26.51 -2.38 3.17
CA SER A 87 27.37 -1.23 3.47
C SER A 87 26.98 0.05 2.69
N VAL A 88 26.27 -0.09 1.56
CA VAL A 88 25.81 1.05 0.75
C VAL A 88 24.47 1.59 1.24
N HIS A 89 23.72 0.78 1.97
CA HIS A 89 22.38 1.14 2.42
C HIS A 89 22.39 2.38 3.31
N LEU A 90 21.30 3.13 3.25
CA LEU A 90 21.03 4.22 4.19
C LEU A 90 19.95 3.76 5.17
N THR A 91 20.33 3.71 6.45
CA THR A 91 19.56 3.08 7.54
C THR A 91 19.45 4.01 8.75
N PRO A 92 18.45 3.80 9.65
CA PRO A 92 18.23 4.66 10.81
C PRO A 92 19.45 4.80 11.73
N ASP A 93 20.32 3.80 11.83
CA ASP A 93 21.53 3.80 12.69
C ASP A 93 22.62 4.78 12.23
N LYS A 94 22.54 5.29 10.99
CA LYS A 94 23.45 6.32 10.49
C LYS A 94 23.21 7.71 11.11
N ILE A 95 22.14 7.87 11.87
CA ILE A 95 21.90 9.08 12.64
C ILE A 95 22.98 9.25 13.72
N LEU A 96 23.42 10.51 13.95
CA LEU A 96 24.42 10.77 14.97
C LEU A 96 23.90 10.40 16.38
N PRO A 97 24.69 9.71 17.23
CA PRO A 97 24.26 9.34 18.59
C PRO A 97 23.77 10.52 19.44
N ALA A 98 24.36 11.70 19.26
CA ALA A 98 23.95 12.91 19.95
C ALA A 98 22.55 13.41 19.52
N VAL A 99 22.16 13.16 18.26
CA VAL A 99 20.78 13.44 17.80
C VAL A 99 19.83 12.43 18.41
N LEU A 100 20.19 11.13 18.43
CA LEU A 100 19.37 10.09 19.04
C LEU A 100 19.06 10.36 20.51
N SER A 101 20.05 10.82 21.29
CA SER A 101 19.84 11.12 22.71
C SER A 101 18.84 12.25 22.97
N LEU A 102 18.52 13.06 21.97
CA LEU A 102 17.56 14.17 22.06
C LEU A 102 16.22 13.85 21.41
N VAL A 103 16.13 12.74 20.70
CA VAL A 103 14.90 12.27 20.05
C VAL A 103 14.20 11.31 21.01
N ALA A 104 12.88 11.46 21.14
CA ALA A 104 12.09 10.56 21.98
C ALA A 104 12.17 9.11 21.48
N ASP A 105 12.20 8.16 22.40
CA ASP A 105 12.34 6.73 22.08
C ASP A 105 11.18 6.19 21.24
N ASP A 106 10.02 6.83 21.27
CA ASP A 106 8.79 6.43 20.58
C ASP A 106 8.71 6.86 19.10
N ILE A 107 9.71 7.59 18.58
CA ILE A 107 9.73 7.98 17.17
C ILE A 107 9.86 6.77 16.24
N GLU A 108 9.01 6.74 15.20
CA GLU A 108 8.92 5.65 14.23
C GLU A 108 10.26 5.46 13.48
N PRO A 109 10.69 4.21 13.18
CA PRO A 109 11.90 3.95 12.38
C PRO A 109 11.95 4.70 11.05
N ILE A 110 10.79 4.88 10.39
CA ILE A 110 10.65 5.67 9.16
C ILE A 110 11.00 7.14 9.42
N SER A 111 10.46 7.74 10.47
CA SER A 111 10.76 9.11 10.89
C SER A 111 12.26 9.27 11.20
N ARG A 112 12.89 8.28 11.85
CA ARG A 112 14.34 8.27 12.12
C ARG A 112 15.17 8.27 10.82
N LEU A 113 14.84 7.39 9.87
CA LEU A 113 15.50 7.38 8.56
C LEU A 113 15.23 8.67 7.76
N ALA A 114 14.05 9.27 7.91
CA ALA A 114 13.75 10.57 7.29
C ALA A 114 14.64 11.69 7.83
N VAL A 115 15.00 11.66 9.12
CA VAL A 115 15.98 12.58 9.72
C VAL A 115 17.37 12.38 9.12
N VAL A 116 17.80 11.13 8.92
CA VAL A 116 19.07 10.83 8.21
C VAL A 116 19.04 11.42 6.80
N VAL A 117 17.97 11.20 6.03
CA VAL A 117 17.81 11.78 4.69
C VAL A 117 17.90 13.31 4.72
N LEU A 118 17.32 13.98 5.72
CA LEU A 118 17.43 15.44 5.87
C LEU A 118 18.87 15.91 6.12
N ALA A 119 19.64 15.18 6.94
CA ALA A 119 21.05 15.48 7.19
C ALA A 119 21.89 15.34 5.90
N GLU A 120 21.73 14.22 5.19
CA GLU A 120 22.46 13.98 3.93
C GLU A 120 22.09 15.02 2.85
N GLN A 121 20.82 15.41 2.75
CA GLN A 121 20.39 16.50 1.86
C GLN A 121 21.02 17.85 2.24
N LYS A 122 21.28 18.10 3.53
CA LYS A 122 21.87 19.35 4.00
C LYS A 122 23.38 19.40 3.78
N LEU A 123 24.07 18.27 3.90
CA LEU A 123 25.48 18.14 3.53
C LEU A 123 25.71 18.42 2.03
N GLY A 124 24.73 18.10 1.18
CA GLY A 124 24.87 18.38 -0.26
C GLY A 124 26.05 17.61 -0.83
N MET A 125 26.95 18.29 -1.55
CA MET A 125 28.11 17.64 -2.19
C MET A 125 29.11 17.02 -1.18
N ASP A 126 29.07 17.44 0.08
CA ASP A 126 29.89 16.86 1.15
C ASP A 126 29.32 15.53 1.68
N SER A 127 28.11 15.15 1.26
CA SER A 127 27.51 13.85 1.61
C SER A 127 28.18 12.72 0.84
N GLU A 128 28.56 11.67 1.57
CA GLU A 128 29.02 10.42 0.96
C GLU A 128 27.92 9.69 0.17
N TRP A 129 26.65 10.07 0.36
CA TRP A 129 25.51 9.58 -0.42
C TRP A 129 24.99 10.61 -1.42
N PHE A 130 25.72 11.71 -1.67
CA PHE A 130 25.26 12.79 -2.54
C PHE A 130 24.74 12.31 -3.91
N PRO A 131 25.43 11.43 -4.65
CA PRO A 131 24.92 10.97 -5.96
C PRO A 131 23.57 10.27 -5.84
N TYR A 132 23.33 9.51 -4.76
CA TYR A 132 22.05 8.87 -4.48
C TYR A 132 20.98 9.86 -4.00
N ILE A 133 21.29 10.70 -3.03
CA ILE A 133 20.34 11.66 -2.46
C ILE A 133 19.88 12.68 -3.50
N ASN A 134 20.79 13.17 -4.34
CA ASN A 134 20.48 14.07 -5.45
C ASN A 134 19.67 13.38 -6.55
N SER A 135 19.68 12.05 -6.58
CA SER A 135 18.89 11.26 -7.49
C SER A 135 17.42 11.19 -7.07
N LEU A 136 17.10 11.29 -5.77
CA LEU A 136 15.75 11.04 -5.26
C LEU A 136 14.71 12.04 -5.82
N PRO A 137 13.44 11.62 -5.97
CA PRO A 137 12.38 12.49 -6.47
C PRO A 137 12.24 13.80 -5.68
N ARG A 138 12.02 14.90 -6.40
CA ARG A 138 11.71 16.19 -5.76
C ARG A 138 10.26 16.20 -5.31
N ILE A 139 9.90 17.16 -4.46
CA ILE A 139 8.52 17.31 -3.97
C ILE A 139 7.51 17.45 -5.13
N SER A 140 7.91 18.10 -6.23
CA SER A 140 7.08 18.26 -7.43
C SER A 140 6.70 16.94 -8.09
N ASP A 141 7.54 15.92 -7.90
CA ASP A 141 7.42 14.62 -8.55
C ASP A 141 6.67 13.62 -7.64
N MET A 142 6.34 14.03 -6.41
CA MET A 142 5.64 13.20 -5.43
C MET A 142 4.12 13.35 -5.55
N HIS A 143 3.45 12.21 -5.74
CA HIS A 143 1.99 12.17 -5.91
C HIS A 143 1.27 11.44 -4.77
N ASN A 144 1.94 11.15 -3.65
CA ASN A 144 1.29 10.68 -2.41
C ASN A 144 0.20 11.67 -1.97
N THR A 145 -0.90 11.16 -1.41
CA THR A 145 -2.06 11.99 -1.00
C THR A 145 -1.71 13.04 0.05
N VAL A 146 -0.64 12.86 0.81
CA VAL A 146 -0.13 13.86 1.76
C VAL A 146 0.24 15.19 1.07
N PHE A 147 0.59 15.16 -0.22
CA PHE A 147 0.90 16.35 -1.04
C PHE A 147 -0.29 16.87 -1.86
N TRP A 148 -1.47 16.25 -1.73
CA TRP A 148 -2.65 16.69 -2.45
C TRP A 148 -3.26 17.93 -1.80
N THR A 149 -3.76 18.83 -2.64
CA THR A 149 -4.55 19.98 -2.22
C THR A 149 -5.90 19.52 -1.66
N GLN A 150 -6.62 20.44 -1.02
CA GLN A 150 -7.94 20.11 -0.47
C GLN A 150 -8.93 19.72 -1.58
N ASP A 151 -8.87 20.37 -2.74
CA ASP A 151 -9.76 20.07 -3.87
C ASP A 151 -9.40 18.74 -4.52
N GLU A 152 -8.11 18.40 -4.60
CA GLU A 152 -7.69 17.08 -5.07
C GLU A 152 -8.16 15.97 -4.12
N LEU A 153 -8.07 16.18 -2.80
CA LEU A 153 -8.55 15.21 -1.82
C LEU A 153 -10.07 15.00 -1.86
N LYS A 154 -10.85 16.02 -2.20
CA LYS A 154 -12.31 15.89 -2.35
C LYS A 154 -12.69 14.84 -3.41
N MET A 155 -11.86 14.63 -4.43
CA MET A 155 -12.09 13.61 -5.47
C MET A 155 -12.20 12.19 -4.88
N ILE A 156 -11.57 11.92 -3.75
CA ILE A 156 -11.54 10.60 -3.10
C ILE A 156 -12.30 10.58 -1.76
N LYS A 157 -13.18 11.55 -1.50
CA LYS A 157 -13.90 11.69 -0.22
C LYS A 157 -14.72 10.44 0.18
N LEU A 158 -15.19 9.67 -0.80
CA LEU A 158 -15.93 8.43 -0.58
C LEU A 158 -15.04 7.22 -0.23
N SER A 159 -13.72 7.34 -0.45
CA SER A 159 -12.75 6.32 -0.08
C SER A 159 -12.21 6.57 1.34
N PRO A 160 -12.00 5.51 2.14
CA PRO A 160 -11.29 5.60 3.42
C PRO A 160 -9.87 6.20 3.31
N VAL A 161 -9.28 6.24 2.10
CA VAL A 161 -8.00 6.92 1.85
C VAL A 161 -8.08 8.42 2.20
N TYR A 162 -9.23 9.06 2.05
CA TYR A 162 -9.43 10.48 2.42
C TYR A 162 -9.11 10.70 3.90
N GLU A 163 -9.80 9.97 4.78
CA GLU A 163 -9.63 10.11 6.23
C GLU A 163 -8.24 9.64 6.68
N LYS A 164 -7.72 8.53 6.09
CA LYS A 164 -6.35 8.08 6.35
C LYS A 164 -5.29 9.13 5.98
N THR A 165 -5.53 9.91 4.92
CA THR A 165 -4.63 11.00 4.54
C THR A 165 -4.66 12.14 5.56
N ILE A 166 -5.83 12.50 6.08
CA ILE A 166 -5.97 13.52 7.13
C ILE A 166 -5.24 13.05 8.40
N GLN A 167 -5.45 11.80 8.81
CA GLN A 167 -4.78 11.20 9.95
C GLN A 167 -3.26 11.16 9.76
N LEU A 168 -2.77 10.81 8.57
CA LEU A 168 -1.35 10.83 8.23
C LEU A 168 -0.77 12.25 8.31
N LYS A 169 -1.46 13.27 7.77
CA LYS A 169 -1.04 14.68 7.87
C LYS A 169 -0.93 15.12 9.34
N SER A 170 -1.90 14.75 10.18
CA SER A 170 -1.89 15.04 11.62
C SER A 170 -0.75 14.33 12.35
N PHE A 171 -0.56 13.04 12.07
CA PHE A 171 0.53 12.23 12.62
C PHE A 171 1.89 12.86 12.29
N LEU A 172 2.15 13.19 11.02
CA LEU A 172 3.42 13.77 10.60
C LEU A 172 3.68 15.14 11.23
N ALA A 173 2.64 15.96 11.44
CA ALA A 173 2.77 17.21 12.16
C ALA A 173 3.16 17.01 13.63
N LYS A 174 2.59 15.97 14.28
CA LYS A 174 2.93 15.59 15.66
C LYS A 174 4.37 15.07 15.75
N GLU A 175 4.74 14.12 14.90
CA GLU A 175 6.10 13.57 14.80
C GLU A 175 7.13 14.67 14.59
N PHE A 176 6.89 15.56 13.61
CA PHE A 176 7.78 16.68 13.35
C PHE A 176 7.91 17.62 14.55
N SER A 177 6.81 17.88 15.27
CA SER A 177 6.84 18.73 16.46
C SER A 177 7.67 18.11 17.60
N ALA A 178 7.63 16.78 17.74
CA ALA A 178 8.47 16.06 18.70
C ALA A 178 9.96 16.06 18.31
N LEU A 179 10.25 15.95 17.01
CA LEU A 179 11.62 15.96 16.48
C LEU A 179 12.27 17.36 16.46
N LYS A 180 11.46 18.41 16.30
CA LYS A 180 11.94 19.78 16.06
C LYS A 180 12.97 20.29 17.10
N PRO A 181 12.80 20.09 18.43
CA PRO A 181 13.80 20.52 19.40
C PRO A 181 15.16 19.85 19.18
N ALA A 182 15.19 18.55 18.89
CA ALA A 182 16.42 17.83 18.59
C ALA A 182 17.10 18.38 17.33
N LEU A 183 16.34 18.59 16.25
CA LEU A 183 16.88 19.15 15.00
C LEU A 183 17.46 20.57 15.20
N GLN A 184 16.81 21.40 16.03
CA GLN A 184 17.26 22.76 16.32
C GLN A 184 18.52 22.83 17.18
N ASN A 185 18.82 21.79 17.96
CA ASN A 185 20.08 21.69 18.71
C ASN A 185 21.28 21.40 17.80
N PHE A 186 21.05 20.98 16.56
CA PHE A 186 22.09 20.67 15.57
C PHE A 186 21.91 21.46 14.27
N PRO A 187 21.92 22.81 14.32
CA PRO A 187 21.63 23.65 13.15
C PRO A 187 22.69 23.55 12.05
N SER A 188 23.93 23.16 12.39
CA SER A 188 24.98 22.87 11.40
C SER A 188 24.66 21.65 10.54
N ILE A 189 23.98 20.64 11.11
CA ILE A 189 23.65 19.38 10.45
C ILE A 189 22.33 19.48 9.69
N PHE A 190 21.32 20.15 10.25
CA PHE A 190 19.97 20.15 9.68
C PHE A 190 19.53 21.50 9.10
N GLY A 191 20.10 22.61 9.57
CA GLY A 191 19.60 23.96 9.30
C GLY A 191 18.17 24.19 9.83
N ASP A 192 17.44 25.11 9.20
CA ASP A 192 16.05 25.39 9.51
C ASP A 192 15.11 24.45 8.73
N VAL A 193 14.85 23.28 9.31
CA VAL A 193 13.94 22.28 8.72
C VAL A 193 12.50 22.73 8.87
N LYS A 194 11.75 22.74 7.77
CA LYS A 194 10.29 22.98 7.75
C LYS A 194 9.52 21.68 7.64
N LEU A 195 8.27 21.67 8.14
CA LEU A 195 7.38 20.51 8.06
C LEU A 195 7.28 19.94 6.64
N LYS A 196 7.19 20.80 5.61
CA LYS A 196 7.13 20.37 4.20
C LYS A 196 8.35 19.54 3.77
N ARG A 197 9.55 19.88 4.27
CA ARG A 197 10.77 19.11 4.00
C ARG A 197 10.79 17.79 4.77
N PHE A 198 10.33 17.78 6.01
CA PHE A 198 10.19 16.53 6.77
C PHE A 198 9.18 15.58 6.12
N VAL A 199 8.01 16.06 5.70
CA VAL A 199 7.00 15.26 4.99
C VAL A 199 7.57 14.72 3.67
N HIS A 200 8.40 15.49 2.97
CA HIS A 200 9.11 15.02 1.78
C HIS A 200 10.08 13.89 2.10
N ALA A 201 10.98 14.07 3.06
CA ALA A 201 11.92 13.03 3.48
C ALA A 201 11.20 11.76 3.97
N TYR A 202 10.14 11.90 4.78
CA TYR A 202 9.30 10.78 5.22
C TYR A 202 8.68 10.04 4.02
N SER A 203 8.13 10.78 3.05
CA SER A 203 7.51 10.16 1.87
C SER A 203 8.54 9.49 0.95
N LEU A 204 9.78 10.00 0.88
CA LEU A 204 10.89 9.31 0.20
C LEU A 204 11.19 7.97 0.88
N VAL A 205 11.26 7.95 2.21
CA VAL A 205 11.48 6.71 2.95
C VAL A 205 10.32 5.73 2.77
N VAL A 206 9.07 6.17 2.95
CA VAL A 206 7.89 5.28 2.83
C VAL A 206 7.76 4.67 1.42
N SER A 207 8.12 5.41 0.38
CA SER A 207 7.96 4.94 -1.00
C SER A 207 9.12 4.05 -1.48
N ARG A 208 10.28 4.08 -0.82
CA ARG A 208 11.53 3.51 -1.34
C ARG A 208 12.30 2.64 -0.36
N ALA A 209 11.93 2.61 0.92
CA ALA A 209 12.63 1.80 1.91
C ALA A 209 12.07 0.37 1.94
N TRP A 210 12.96 -0.59 2.15
CA TRP A 210 12.62 -1.98 2.41
C TRP A 210 12.74 -2.29 3.90
N GLY A 211 11.89 -3.20 4.38
CA GLY A 211 12.03 -3.76 5.71
C GLY A 211 13.18 -4.77 5.75
N THR A 212 14.06 -4.64 6.74
CA THR A 212 15.16 -5.57 7.04
C THR A 212 14.99 -6.13 8.46
N SER A 213 15.81 -7.10 8.88
CA SER A 213 15.83 -7.55 10.28
C SER A 213 16.14 -6.40 11.24
N GLU A 214 16.96 -5.44 10.80
CA GLU A 214 17.40 -4.27 11.55
C GLU A 214 16.48 -3.04 11.41
N GLY A 215 15.32 -3.19 10.75
CA GLY A 215 14.31 -2.12 10.65
C GLY A 215 13.96 -1.75 9.22
N VAL A 216 14.28 -0.52 8.79
CA VAL A 216 13.97 0.00 7.45
C VAL A 216 15.24 0.50 6.77
N SER A 217 15.34 0.33 5.46
CA SER A 217 16.56 0.63 4.72
C SER A 217 16.26 1.17 3.34
N LEU A 218 16.87 2.31 2.99
CA LEU A 218 16.94 2.77 1.61
C LEU A 218 18.12 2.05 0.93
N VAL A 219 17.84 1.38 -0.19
CA VAL A 219 18.80 0.57 -0.94
C VAL A 219 19.10 1.27 -2.27
N PRO A 220 20.19 2.06 -2.37
CA PRO A 220 20.54 2.75 -3.59
C PRO A 220 20.62 1.80 -4.79
N PHE A 221 20.21 2.29 -5.96
CA PHE A 221 20.13 1.55 -7.23
C PHE A 221 18.96 0.57 -7.29
N ALA A 222 18.71 -0.23 -6.24
CA ALA A 222 17.52 -1.08 -6.16
C ALA A 222 16.22 -0.25 -6.17
N ASP A 223 16.23 0.94 -5.58
CA ASP A 223 15.09 1.85 -5.53
C ASP A 223 14.70 2.48 -6.88
N PHE A 224 15.47 2.23 -7.95
CA PHE A 224 15.10 2.62 -9.32
C PHE A 224 14.26 1.55 -10.04
N LEU A 225 14.09 0.36 -9.46
CA LEU A 225 13.21 -0.66 -10.00
C LEU A 225 11.75 -0.29 -9.75
N ASN A 226 10.94 -0.22 -10.80
CA ASN A 226 9.51 0.13 -10.69
C ASN A 226 8.63 -1.10 -10.41
N HIS A 227 7.37 -0.84 -10.05
CA HIS A 227 6.43 -1.87 -9.69
C HIS A 227 5.75 -2.52 -10.90
N ASP A 228 5.78 -3.86 -10.97
CA ASP A 228 4.83 -4.67 -11.75
C ASP A 228 4.08 -5.65 -10.84
N ARG A 229 2.75 -5.67 -10.98
CA ARG A 229 1.88 -6.63 -10.29
C ARG A 229 2.11 -8.07 -10.74
N ALA A 230 2.51 -8.28 -11.99
CA ALA A 230 2.75 -9.60 -12.58
C ALA A 230 4.19 -10.10 -12.39
N SER A 231 5.07 -9.28 -11.81
CA SER A 231 6.44 -9.69 -11.47
C SER A 231 6.44 -10.56 -10.21
N GLU A 232 7.15 -11.67 -10.26
CA GLU A 232 7.52 -12.47 -9.09
C GLU A 232 8.90 -12.07 -8.55
N SER A 233 9.66 -11.26 -9.29
CA SER A 233 10.92 -10.69 -8.84
C SER A 233 10.67 -9.73 -7.67
N VAL A 234 11.44 -9.87 -6.60
CA VAL A 234 11.40 -9.02 -5.41
C VAL A 234 12.82 -8.69 -4.97
N LEU A 235 12.99 -7.64 -4.16
CA LEU A 235 14.26 -7.41 -3.47
C LEU A 235 14.37 -8.38 -2.29
N LEU A 236 15.37 -9.24 -2.33
CA LEU A 236 15.72 -10.17 -1.27
C LEU A 236 16.87 -9.58 -0.44
N SER A 237 16.86 -9.78 0.87
CA SER A 237 17.99 -9.46 1.76
C SER A 237 18.58 -10.77 2.27
N ASP A 238 19.89 -10.97 2.05
CA ASP A 238 20.68 -12.05 2.62
C ASP A 238 21.51 -11.45 3.77
N GLU A 239 20.99 -11.56 4.99
CA GLU A 239 21.62 -11.01 6.20
C GLU A 239 22.94 -11.72 6.53
N ASP A 240 23.03 -13.03 6.27
CA ASP A 240 24.24 -13.82 6.56
C ASP A 240 25.41 -13.39 5.66
N LYS A 241 25.11 -13.05 4.39
CA LYS A 241 26.12 -12.61 3.43
C LYS A 241 26.22 -11.08 3.30
N GLY A 242 25.36 -10.32 3.98
CA GLY A 242 25.40 -8.87 4.03
C GLY A 242 25.10 -8.16 2.70
N PHE A 243 24.18 -8.70 1.88
CA PHE A 243 23.76 -8.03 0.64
C PHE A 243 22.26 -8.18 0.37
N SER A 244 21.74 -7.27 -0.44
CA SER A 244 20.42 -7.38 -1.07
C SER A 244 20.57 -7.76 -2.54
N GLU A 245 19.67 -8.59 -3.06
CA GLU A 245 19.68 -9.00 -4.47
C GLU A 245 18.29 -9.07 -5.09
N VAL A 246 18.25 -8.98 -6.42
CA VAL A 246 17.06 -9.19 -7.23
C VAL A 246 17.38 -10.28 -8.25
N ILE A 247 16.55 -11.32 -8.29
CA ILE A 247 16.66 -12.43 -9.24
C ILE A 247 15.59 -12.27 -10.32
N ALA A 248 15.96 -12.50 -11.57
CA ALA A 248 15.05 -12.44 -12.71
C ALA A 248 13.98 -13.54 -12.64
N ASP A 249 12.72 -13.15 -12.70
CA ASP A 249 11.58 -14.07 -12.79
C ASP A 249 11.20 -14.45 -14.23
N ARG A 250 11.83 -13.81 -15.22
CA ARG A 250 11.61 -14.00 -16.65
C ARG A 250 12.85 -13.61 -17.44
N ASN A 251 12.84 -13.92 -18.74
CA ASN A 251 13.88 -13.45 -19.65
C ASN A 251 13.64 -11.97 -20.00
N TYR A 252 14.70 -11.17 -20.03
CA TYR A 252 14.69 -9.79 -20.48
C TYR A 252 15.60 -9.64 -21.71
N ALA A 253 15.08 -9.00 -22.75
CA ALA A 253 15.87 -8.57 -23.90
C ALA A 253 16.54 -7.23 -23.61
N ILE A 254 17.58 -6.90 -24.39
CA ILE A 254 18.24 -5.59 -24.34
C ILE A 254 17.21 -4.47 -24.53
N GLY A 255 17.18 -3.52 -23.60
CA GLY A 255 16.26 -2.39 -23.59
C GLY A 255 14.93 -2.64 -22.86
N ASP A 256 14.66 -3.86 -22.39
CA ASP A 256 13.47 -4.12 -21.57
C ASP A 256 13.60 -3.41 -20.20
N GLU A 257 12.51 -2.78 -19.74
CA GLU A 257 12.42 -2.23 -18.38
C GLU A 257 12.35 -3.37 -17.37
N ILE A 258 13.18 -3.30 -16.34
CA ILE A 258 13.16 -4.26 -15.24
C ILE A 258 12.19 -3.77 -14.17
N LEU A 259 11.19 -4.60 -13.89
CA LEU A 259 10.14 -4.32 -12.91
C LEU A 259 10.11 -5.42 -11.85
N ILE A 260 9.88 -5.01 -10.60
CA ILE A 260 9.75 -5.90 -9.44
C ILE A 260 8.36 -5.77 -8.81
N ARG A 261 8.01 -6.71 -7.95
CA ARG A 261 6.83 -6.59 -7.10
C ARG A 261 7.21 -5.94 -5.76
N TYR A 262 6.69 -4.74 -5.51
CA TYR A 262 6.81 -4.10 -4.20
C TYR A 262 5.98 -4.84 -3.14
N GLY A 263 4.84 -5.37 -3.55
CA GLY A 263 3.95 -6.17 -2.72
C GLY A 263 2.60 -6.36 -3.39
N ASN A 264 1.76 -7.20 -2.79
CA ASN A 264 0.38 -7.41 -3.23
C ASN A 264 -0.53 -6.28 -2.69
N PHE A 265 -0.28 -5.05 -3.16
CA PHE A 265 -0.87 -3.83 -2.63
C PHE A 265 -2.10 -3.37 -3.41
N SER A 266 -3.14 -2.94 -2.70
CA SER A 266 -4.30 -2.29 -3.31
C SER A 266 -3.95 -0.88 -3.79
N ASN A 267 -4.78 -0.30 -4.66
CA ASN A 267 -4.62 1.10 -5.05
C ASN A 267 -4.67 2.06 -3.85
N SER A 268 -5.37 1.72 -2.77
CA SER A 268 -5.32 2.51 -1.52
C SER A 268 -3.91 2.59 -0.94
N THR A 269 -3.20 1.47 -0.88
CA THR A 269 -1.82 1.41 -0.36
C THR A 269 -0.83 2.05 -1.34
N LEU A 270 -0.95 1.75 -2.64
CA LEU A 270 -0.09 2.33 -3.66
C LEU A 270 -0.20 3.87 -3.68
N MET A 271 -1.42 4.39 -3.57
CA MET A 271 -1.68 5.83 -3.57
C MET A 271 -1.13 6.53 -2.31
N LEU A 272 -1.32 5.93 -1.13
CA LEU A 272 -0.85 6.50 0.13
C LEU A 272 0.68 6.48 0.23
N ASN A 273 1.30 5.34 -0.06
CA ASN A 273 2.69 5.08 0.26
C ASN A 273 3.65 5.37 -0.90
N PHE A 274 3.22 5.15 -2.15
CA PHE A 274 4.09 5.26 -3.32
C PHE A 274 3.68 6.38 -4.28
N GLY A 275 2.48 6.93 -4.15
CA GLY A 275 2.01 8.03 -4.98
C GLY A 275 1.60 7.62 -6.40
N PHE A 276 1.18 6.36 -6.61
CA PHE A 276 0.61 5.96 -7.90
C PHE A 276 -0.56 4.98 -7.70
N THR A 277 -1.25 4.66 -8.80
CA THR A 277 -2.28 3.60 -8.83
C THR A 277 -2.13 2.80 -10.10
N LEU A 278 -2.66 1.58 -10.10
CA LEU A 278 -2.73 0.73 -11.27
C LEU A 278 -4.18 0.68 -11.78
N GLN A 279 -4.33 0.66 -13.10
CA GLN A 279 -5.60 0.29 -13.72
C GLN A 279 -5.86 -1.21 -13.48
N ASP A 280 -7.11 -1.56 -13.17
CA ASP A 280 -7.56 -2.95 -12.97
C ASP A 280 -6.67 -3.77 -12.01
N ASN A 281 -6.33 -3.16 -10.87
CA ASN A 281 -5.48 -3.79 -9.86
C ASN A 281 -6.17 -4.98 -9.19
N ILE A 282 -5.66 -6.19 -9.45
CA ILE A 282 -6.19 -7.45 -8.89
C ILE A 282 -6.08 -7.57 -7.37
N HIS A 283 -5.32 -6.67 -6.73
CA HIS A 283 -5.15 -6.61 -5.28
C HIS A 283 -6.02 -5.54 -4.62
N ASP A 284 -6.90 -4.88 -5.39
CA ASP A 284 -7.84 -3.92 -4.83
C ASP A 284 -8.71 -4.56 -3.74
N GLN A 285 -9.01 -3.71 -2.77
CA GLN A 285 -9.83 -4.05 -1.62
C GLN A 285 -10.63 -2.81 -1.23
N VAL A 286 -11.77 -3.03 -0.58
CA VAL A 286 -12.59 -1.96 -0.03
C VAL A 286 -12.73 -2.16 1.47
N GLU A 287 -12.69 -1.06 2.21
CA GLU A 287 -12.91 -1.04 3.65
C GLU A 287 -14.35 -0.63 3.95
N ILE A 288 -15.05 -1.45 4.72
CA ILE A 288 -16.45 -1.27 5.11
C ILE A 288 -16.51 -0.99 6.60
N THR A 289 -17.00 0.19 6.98
CA THR A 289 -17.25 0.54 8.39
C THR A 289 -18.71 0.28 8.76
N MET A 290 -18.93 -0.43 9.86
CA MET A 290 -20.26 -0.68 10.42
C MET A 290 -20.28 -0.43 11.93
N ASP A 291 -21.44 0.03 12.41
CA ASP A 291 -21.67 0.39 13.80
C ASP A 291 -22.97 -0.28 14.28
N VAL A 292 -23.07 -0.54 15.58
CA VAL A 292 -24.35 -0.83 16.22
C VAL A 292 -24.98 0.52 16.59
N PRO A 293 -26.19 0.86 16.11
CA PRO A 293 -26.82 2.13 16.43
C PRO A 293 -26.96 2.32 17.95
N LEU A 294 -26.62 3.51 18.46
CA LEU A 294 -26.69 3.81 19.91
C LEU A 294 -28.12 3.68 20.46
N GLN A 295 -29.11 3.91 19.61
CA GLN A 295 -30.53 3.79 19.92
C GLN A 295 -31.07 2.35 19.82
N ASP A 296 -30.24 1.37 19.44
CA ASP A 296 -30.65 -0.04 19.40
C ASP A 296 -30.98 -0.52 20.83
N PRO A 297 -32.20 -1.02 21.11
CA PRO A 297 -32.58 -1.50 22.44
C PRO A 297 -31.67 -2.60 23.00
N LEU A 298 -31.00 -3.34 22.12
CA LEU A 298 -30.07 -4.40 22.45
C LEU A 298 -28.60 -3.96 22.33
N HIS A 299 -28.32 -2.66 22.16
CA HIS A 299 -26.98 -2.13 21.90
C HIS A 299 -25.92 -2.73 22.85
N SER A 300 -26.14 -2.66 24.17
CA SER A 300 -25.19 -3.18 25.16
C SER A 300 -24.94 -4.69 25.02
N MET A 301 -25.98 -5.48 24.72
CA MET A 301 -25.85 -6.92 24.53
C MET A 301 -25.13 -7.25 23.21
N LYS A 302 -25.47 -6.55 22.12
CA LYS A 302 -24.81 -6.71 20.81
C LYS A 302 -23.32 -6.35 20.91
N MET A 303 -23.00 -5.22 21.54
CA MET A 303 -21.62 -4.81 21.80
C MET A 303 -20.86 -5.81 22.67
N GLY A 304 -21.49 -6.32 23.74
CA GLY A 304 -20.91 -7.37 24.58
C GLY A 304 -20.57 -8.64 23.80
N LEU A 305 -21.45 -9.06 22.88
CA LEU A 305 -21.24 -10.24 22.05
C LEU A 305 -20.14 -10.02 21.01
N LEU A 306 -20.11 -8.84 20.36
CA LEU A 306 -19.04 -8.45 19.43
C LEU A 306 -17.66 -8.46 20.10
N CYS A 307 -17.56 -7.92 21.32
CA CYS A 307 -16.33 -7.94 22.11
C CYS A 307 -15.90 -9.37 22.48
N LYS A 308 -16.85 -10.21 22.94
CA LYS A 308 -16.57 -11.58 23.37
C LYS A 308 -16.06 -12.48 22.24
N HIS A 309 -16.56 -12.31 21.02
CA HIS A 309 -16.16 -13.12 19.87
C HIS A 309 -14.99 -12.52 19.07
N SER A 310 -14.25 -11.56 19.66
CA SER A 310 -13.11 -10.89 19.03
C SER A 310 -13.39 -10.44 17.59
N LEU A 311 -14.60 -9.93 17.34
CA LEU A 311 -14.98 -9.35 16.04
C LEU A 311 -14.44 -7.93 15.86
N GLN A 312 -13.52 -7.52 16.74
CA GLN A 312 -12.78 -6.27 16.63
C GLN A 312 -11.92 -6.29 15.36
N PRO A 313 -12.08 -5.31 14.47
CA PRO A 313 -11.27 -5.11 13.27
C PRO A 313 -9.77 -5.09 13.51
N ILE A 314 -9.05 -5.33 12.41
CA ILE A 314 -7.63 -5.01 12.30
C ILE A 314 -7.47 -3.47 12.37
N SER A 315 -7.03 -2.96 13.52
CA SER A 315 -6.03 -1.88 13.71
C SER A 315 -6.43 -0.68 14.58
N ASN A 316 -5.45 -0.29 15.41
CA ASN A 316 -5.16 1.01 16.02
C ASN A 316 -6.00 1.46 17.23
N LYS A 317 -5.31 1.54 18.38
CA LYS A 317 -5.64 2.34 19.56
C LYS A 317 -5.63 3.85 19.23
N SER A 318 -6.49 4.30 18.33
CA SER A 318 -6.81 5.72 18.15
C SER A 318 -8.31 5.86 18.34
N LEU A 319 -8.70 6.18 19.57
CA LEU A 319 -10.08 6.48 19.98
C LEU A 319 -10.60 7.70 19.21
N THR A 320 -11.30 7.53 18.09
CA THR A 320 -12.23 8.57 17.59
C THR A 320 -13.40 8.08 16.71
N SER A 321 -13.46 6.82 16.24
CA SER A 321 -14.67 6.28 15.59
C SER A 321 -15.14 4.98 16.25
N SER A 322 -16.42 4.90 16.61
CA SER A 322 -17.02 3.72 17.30
C SER A 322 -17.18 2.49 16.40
N GLY A 323 -16.81 2.60 15.13
CA GLY A 323 -17.18 1.64 14.09
C GLY A 323 -16.20 0.50 13.89
N SER A 324 -16.75 -0.67 13.62
CA SER A 324 -16.00 -1.84 13.18
C SER A 324 -15.72 -1.76 11.68
N SER A 325 -14.44 -1.73 11.30
CA SER A 325 -13.93 -1.77 9.93
C SER A 325 -13.67 -3.20 9.41
N PHE A 326 -14.05 -3.49 8.18
CA PHE A 326 -13.86 -4.80 7.53
C PHE A 326 -13.27 -4.64 6.13
N ILE A 327 -12.23 -5.41 5.82
CA ILE A 327 -11.63 -5.41 4.48
C ILE A 327 -12.26 -6.50 3.62
N ILE A 328 -12.84 -6.10 2.49
CA ILE A 328 -13.34 -7.01 1.45
C ILE A 328 -12.36 -6.98 0.27
N LYS A 329 -12.06 -8.15 -0.27
CA LYS A 329 -11.32 -8.33 -1.52
C LYS A 329 -12.26 -8.84 -2.60
N GLU A 330 -11.89 -8.66 -3.85
CA GLU A 330 -12.69 -9.12 -4.99
C GLU A 330 -13.01 -10.61 -4.88
N ILE A 331 -14.30 -10.94 -5.00
CA ILE A 331 -14.79 -12.32 -4.90
C ILE A 331 -14.82 -12.91 -6.32
N LYS A 332 -13.92 -13.86 -6.58
CA LYS A 332 -13.86 -14.57 -7.86
C LYS A 332 -14.79 -15.78 -7.85
N ASN A 333 -15.55 -15.97 -8.93
CA ASN A 333 -16.48 -17.09 -9.12
C ASN A 333 -15.79 -18.46 -9.39
N SER A 334 -14.46 -18.56 -9.29
CA SER A 334 -13.73 -19.78 -9.67
C SER A 334 -13.73 -20.87 -8.58
N SER A 335 -14.02 -22.08 -9.03
CA SER A 335 -14.61 -23.21 -8.31
C SER A 335 -13.65 -24.09 -7.50
N LYS A 336 -12.69 -23.55 -6.75
CA LYS A 336 -11.81 -24.40 -5.90
C LYS A 336 -11.79 -24.09 -4.41
N LYS A 337 -12.15 -22.88 -3.97
CA LYS A 337 -12.54 -22.57 -2.58
C LYS A 337 -13.48 -21.36 -2.61
N ARG A 338 -14.76 -21.54 -2.27
CA ARG A 338 -15.76 -20.45 -2.15
C ARG A 338 -15.31 -19.45 -1.07
N LYS A 339 -14.49 -18.47 -1.43
CA LYS A 339 -14.18 -17.34 -0.54
C LYS A 339 -15.27 -16.29 -0.74
N GLY A 340 -16.25 -16.28 0.15
CA GLY A 340 -17.27 -15.22 0.22
C GLY A 340 -16.76 -13.98 0.95
N ILE A 341 -17.68 -13.13 1.38
CA ILE A 341 -17.36 -11.99 2.26
C ILE A 341 -16.72 -12.46 3.59
N PRO A 342 -15.92 -11.61 4.26
CA PRO A 342 -15.23 -11.99 5.49
C PRO A 342 -16.17 -12.56 6.56
N LEU A 343 -15.75 -13.63 7.24
CA LEU A 343 -16.54 -14.24 8.32
C LEU A 343 -16.85 -13.25 9.45
N ALA A 344 -15.91 -12.37 9.78
CA ALA A 344 -16.14 -11.35 10.81
C ALA A 344 -17.25 -10.36 10.40
N LEU A 345 -17.29 -9.99 9.12
CA LEU A 345 -18.34 -9.12 8.57
C LEU A 345 -19.71 -9.80 8.61
N ARG A 346 -19.77 -11.09 8.24
CA ARG A 346 -21.01 -11.90 8.34
C ARG A 346 -21.50 -12.02 9.78
N ALA A 347 -20.59 -12.30 10.71
CA ALA A 347 -20.91 -12.42 12.13
C ALA A 347 -21.46 -11.10 12.69
N PHE A 348 -20.85 -9.97 12.33
CA PHE A 348 -21.35 -8.66 12.72
C PHE A 348 -22.77 -8.44 12.19
N ALA A 349 -23.01 -8.72 10.91
CA ALA A 349 -24.32 -8.55 10.31
C ALA A 349 -25.41 -9.41 10.97
N ARG A 350 -25.07 -10.66 11.36
CA ARG A 350 -25.98 -11.55 12.12
C ARG A 350 -26.33 -11.00 13.49
N ILE A 351 -25.36 -10.41 14.20
CA ILE A 351 -25.62 -9.76 15.49
C ILE A 351 -26.52 -8.53 15.27
N LEU A 352 -26.24 -7.76 14.23
CA LEU A 352 -26.99 -6.54 13.93
C LEU A 352 -28.45 -6.83 13.55
N SER A 353 -28.72 -7.92 12.81
CA SER A 353 -30.06 -8.28 12.33
C SER A 353 -31.01 -8.78 13.42
N VAL A 354 -30.51 -9.12 14.62
CA VAL A 354 -31.36 -9.63 15.71
C VAL A 354 -32.08 -8.52 16.45
N SER A 355 -33.38 -8.70 16.69
CA SER A 355 -34.23 -7.73 17.38
C SER A 355 -34.72 -8.17 18.77
N THR A 356 -34.46 -9.42 19.19
CA THR A 356 -34.89 -9.95 20.50
C THR A 356 -33.72 -10.40 21.37
N CYS A 357 -33.91 -10.37 22.68
CA CYS A 357 -32.93 -10.86 23.65
C CYS A 357 -32.71 -12.38 23.51
N GLU A 358 -33.77 -13.12 23.21
CA GLU A 358 -33.81 -14.57 23.09
C GLU A 358 -32.96 -15.03 21.89
N ASP A 359 -33.16 -14.42 20.73
CA ASP A 359 -32.41 -14.75 19.52
C ASP A 359 -30.93 -14.40 19.67
N LEU A 360 -30.61 -13.32 20.38
CA LEU A 360 -29.22 -12.91 20.62
C LEU A 360 -28.51 -13.90 21.56
N LYS A 361 -29.22 -14.40 22.57
CA LYS A 361 -28.74 -15.51 23.43
C LYS A 361 -28.59 -16.79 22.62
N ALA A 362 -29.54 -17.11 21.73
CA ALA A 362 -29.47 -18.28 20.87
C ALA A 362 -28.27 -18.22 19.92
N LEU A 363 -27.94 -17.06 19.34
CA LEU A 363 -26.71 -16.87 18.56
C LEU A 363 -25.44 -17.18 19.38
N SER A 364 -25.38 -16.69 20.62
CA SER A 364 -24.26 -16.93 21.54
C SER A 364 -24.12 -18.42 21.89
N ILE A 365 -25.23 -19.09 22.18
CA ILE A 365 -25.26 -20.53 22.49
C ILE A 365 -24.86 -21.36 21.26
N ASN A 366 -25.40 -21.06 20.09
CA ASN A 366 -25.05 -21.74 18.85
C ASN A 366 -23.57 -21.56 18.49
N ALA A 367 -23.00 -20.38 18.74
CA ALA A 367 -21.57 -20.15 18.55
C ALA A 367 -20.73 -21.00 19.52
N PHE A 368 -21.14 -21.10 20.79
CA PHE A 368 -20.46 -21.92 21.79
C PHE A 368 -20.53 -23.43 21.48
N GLN A 369 -21.68 -23.91 20.99
CA GLN A 369 -21.91 -25.32 20.67
C GLN A 369 -21.31 -25.77 19.32
N SER A 370 -20.87 -24.82 18.48
CA SER A 370 -20.19 -25.10 17.21
C SER A 370 -18.67 -24.97 17.37
N ASP A 371 -17.99 -24.23 16.50
CA ASP A 371 -16.53 -24.04 16.55
C ASP A 371 -16.10 -22.72 17.22
N GLY A 372 -17.01 -22.09 17.98
CA GLY A 372 -16.80 -20.79 18.60
C GLY A 372 -17.03 -19.60 17.66
N ARG A 373 -17.32 -19.84 16.36
CA ARG A 373 -17.37 -18.78 15.33
C ARG A 373 -18.78 -18.56 14.79
N LEU A 374 -19.25 -17.33 14.93
CA LEU A 374 -20.59 -16.87 14.55
C LEU A 374 -20.91 -16.87 13.04
N ALA A 375 -20.02 -17.28 12.14
CA ALA A 375 -20.17 -17.08 10.68
C ALA A 375 -19.78 -18.25 9.77
N ARG A 376 -19.27 -19.36 10.30
CA ARG A 376 -18.70 -20.42 9.45
C ARG A 376 -19.75 -21.21 8.68
N GLN A 377 -20.88 -21.49 9.32
CA GLN A 377 -22.03 -22.16 8.72
C GLN A 377 -23.23 -21.20 8.66
N PRO A 378 -24.17 -21.38 7.72
CA PRO A 378 -25.46 -20.69 7.75
C PRO A 378 -26.15 -20.87 9.10
N LEU A 379 -26.91 -19.87 9.56
CA LEU A 379 -27.75 -20.03 10.75
C LEU A 379 -28.86 -21.04 10.48
N LYS A 380 -29.30 -21.76 11.53
CA LYS A 380 -30.47 -22.65 11.46
C LYS A 380 -31.75 -21.89 11.11
N ASP A 381 -31.93 -20.69 11.69
CA ASP A 381 -32.99 -19.78 11.23
C ASP A 381 -32.50 -19.02 9.98
N ILE A 382 -32.97 -19.49 8.83
CA ILE A 382 -32.60 -18.96 7.51
C ILE A 382 -33.13 -17.53 7.33
N ARG A 383 -34.19 -17.13 8.03
CA ARG A 383 -34.72 -15.75 7.95
C ARG A 383 -33.72 -14.76 8.53
N ILE A 384 -33.13 -15.07 9.68
CA ILE A 384 -32.09 -14.25 10.31
C ILE A 384 -30.84 -14.21 9.44
N GLU A 385 -30.47 -15.34 8.81
CA GLU A 385 -29.34 -15.40 7.88
C GLU A 385 -29.56 -14.48 6.67
N ILE A 386 -30.72 -14.55 6.03
CA ILE A 386 -31.06 -13.71 4.89
C ILE A 386 -31.11 -12.24 5.29
N GLU A 387 -31.71 -11.91 6.44
CA GLU A 387 -31.82 -10.52 6.91
C GLU A 387 -30.44 -9.90 7.17
N ALA A 388 -29.53 -10.65 7.82
CA ALA A 388 -28.15 -10.21 7.99
C ALA A 388 -27.46 -9.87 6.66
N HIS A 389 -27.69 -10.68 5.63
CA HIS A 389 -27.09 -10.45 4.31
C HIS A 389 -27.79 -9.31 3.55
N ARG A 390 -29.10 -9.09 3.75
CA ARG A 390 -29.81 -7.92 3.20
C ARG A 390 -29.30 -6.59 3.75
N ILE A 391 -29.00 -6.52 5.05
CA ILE A 391 -28.37 -5.33 5.66
C ILE A 391 -27.05 -5.00 4.95
N LEU A 392 -26.22 -6.02 4.69
CA LEU A 392 -24.96 -5.84 3.98
C LEU A 392 -25.17 -5.43 2.52
N LEU A 393 -26.12 -6.06 1.83
CA LEU A 393 -26.45 -5.77 0.44
C LEU A 393 -26.89 -4.31 0.27
N SER A 394 -27.83 -3.85 1.09
CA SER A 394 -28.31 -2.46 1.06
C SER A 394 -27.17 -1.45 1.26
N LYS A 395 -26.26 -1.74 2.21
CA LYS A 395 -25.08 -0.92 2.44
C LYS A 395 -24.15 -0.89 1.21
N PHE A 396 -23.92 -2.05 0.58
CA PHE A 396 -23.07 -2.14 -0.60
C PHE A 396 -23.69 -1.42 -1.79
N GLU A 397 -24.99 -1.55 -2.02
CA GLU A 397 -25.72 -0.86 -3.09
C GLU A 397 -25.58 0.67 -2.95
N THR A 398 -25.80 1.20 -1.74
CA THR A 398 -25.61 2.64 -1.46
C THR A 398 -24.17 3.09 -1.78
N MET A 399 -23.19 2.28 -1.40
CA MET A 399 -21.77 2.52 -1.64
C MET A 399 -21.38 2.41 -3.11
N ILE A 400 -22.04 1.53 -3.86
CA ILE A 400 -21.88 1.34 -5.30
C ILE A 400 -22.43 2.56 -6.04
N GLU A 401 -23.66 2.96 -5.76
CA GLU A 401 -24.32 4.12 -6.38
C GLU A 401 -23.50 5.40 -6.17
N SER A 402 -23.08 5.65 -4.93
CA SER A 402 -22.29 6.84 -4.59
C SER A 402 -20.95 6.90 -5.34
N ARG A 403 -20.25 5.76 -5.46
CA ARG A 403 -18.97 5.68 -6.17
C ARG A 403 -19.15 5.79 -7.68
N ASP A 404 -20.18 5.15 -8.23
CA ASP A 404 -20.48 5.21 -9.66
C ASP A 404 -20.80 6.65 -10.09
N ALA A 405 -21.59 7.37 -9.30
CA ALA A 405 -21.85 8.80 -9.51
C ALA A 405 -20.58 9.66 -9.43
N ALA A 406 -19.72 9.43 -8.43
CA ALA A 406 -18.47 10.17 -8.28
C ALA A 406 -17.48 9.91 -9.43
N ILE A 407 -17.38 8.67 -9.91
CA ILE A 407 -16.53 8.33 -11.07
C ILE A 407 -17.03 9.06 -12.32
N LYS A 408 -18.35 9.04 -12.58
CA LYS A 408 -18.96 9.76 -13.70
C LYS A 408 -18.68 11.26 -13.64
N ASP A 409 -18.80 11.88 -12.48
CA ASP A 409 -18.50 13.31 -12.29
C ASP A 409 -17.03 13.65 -12.59
N LEU A 410 -16.10 12.80 -12.12
CA LEU A 410 -14.66 12.96 -12.39
C LEU A 410 -14.31 12.80 -13.87
N GLU A 411 -14.99 11.88 -14.57
CA GLU A 411 -14.82 11.64 -16.00
C GLU A 411 -15.41 12.78 -16.86
N LEU A 412 -16.63 13.24 -16.54
CA LEU A 412 -17.29 14.36 -17.23
C LEU A 412 -16.58 15.70 -17.04
N SER A 413 -15.92 15.90 -15.89
CA SER A 413 -15.10 17.08 -15.62
C SER A 413 -13.84 17.15 -16.49
N ASN A 414 -13.50 16.08 -17.22
CA ASN A 414 -12.41 16.07 -18.19
C ASN A 414 -12.81 16.70 -19.53
N GLU A 415 -14.07 16.57 -19.95
CA GLU A 415 -14.54 17.04 -21.26
C GLU A 415 -14.72 18.56 -21.33
N ARG A 416 -14.75 19.24 -20.17
CA ARG A 416 -14.97 20.69 -20.06
C ARG A 416 -13.67 21.52 -20.03
N GLY A 417 -12.51 20.88 -20.00
CA GLY A 417 -11.19 21.54 -20.06
C GLY A 417 -10.53 21.37 -21.42
N HIS A 418 -9.73 22.36 -21.85
CA HIS A 418 -8.97 22.31 -23.12
C HIS A 418 -7.85 21.25 -23.14
N ASP A 419 -7.58 20.55 -22.03
CA ASP A 419 -6.64 19.43 -21.96
C ASP A 419 -7.39 18.10 -22.09
N ALA A 420 -7.15 17.37 -23.17
CA ALA A 420 -7.81 16.09 -23.46
C ALA A 420 -7.46 14.95 -22.46
N GLN A 421 -6.51 15.16 -21.53
CA GLN A 421 -6.09 14.17 -20.55
C GLN A 421 -6.32 14.64 -19.11
N PRO A 422 -6.93 13.79 -18.24
CA PRO A 422 -7.09 14.11 -16.84
C PRO A 422 -5.72 14.21 -16.16
N SER A 423 -5.59 15.12 -15.19
CA SER A 423 -4.37 15.22 -14.39
C SER A 423 -4.04 13.86 -13.75
N LEU A 424 -2.75 13.55 -13.56
CA LEU A 424 -2.30 12.27 -13.01
C LEU A 424 -3.03 11.93 -11.69
N ARG A 425 -3.17 12.90 -10.78
CA ARG A 425 -3.87 12.71 -9.49
C ARG A 425 -5.37 12.45 -9.68
N ARG A 426 -6.02 13.05 -10.68
CA ARG A 426 -7.41 12.74 -11.04
C ARG A 426 -7.54 11.31 -11.56
N GLN A 427 -6.64 10.89 -12.44
CA GLN A 427 -6.62 9.50 -12.92
C GLN A 427 -6.39 8.51 -11.76
N MET A 428 -5.53 8.86 -10.81
CA MET A 428 -5.33 8.06 -9.60
C MET A 428 -6.61 7.95 -8.76
N ALA A 429 -7.36 9.03 -8.60
CA ALA A 429 -8.66 9.02 -7.92
C ALA A 429 -9.66 8.10 -8.62
N ILE A 430 -9.74 8.18 -9.96
CA ILE A 430 -10.62 7.32 -10.77
C ILE A 430 -10.22 5.84 -10.61
N ASN A 431 -8.94 5.50 -10.71
CA ASN A 431 -8.44 4.13 -10.56
C ASN A 431 -8.75 3.55 -9.17
N LEU A 432 -8.57 4.35 -8.11
CA LEU A 432 -8.93 3.97 -6.74
C LEU A 432 -10.42 3.64 -6.62
N LEU A 433 -11.29 4.55 -7.07
CA LEU A 433 -12.74 4.39 -6.95
C LEU A 433 -13.27 3.25 -7.82
N LYS A 434 -12.76 3.08 -9.05
CA LYS A 434 -13.10 1.93 -9.92
C LYS A 434 -12.70 0.60 -9.29
N GLY A 435 -11.53 0.55 -8.65
CA GLY A 435 -11.07 -0.61 -7.88
C GLY A 435 -12.02 -0.99 -6.75
N GLU A 436 -12.35 -0.02 -5.88
CA GLU A 436 -13.30 -0.23 -4.79
C GLU A 436 -14.70 -0.62 -5.31
N LEU A 437 -15.17 0.01 -6.38
CA LEU A 437 -16.46 -0.28 -7.01
C LEU A 437 -16.52 -1.72 -7.54
N ARG A 438 -15.45 -2.21 -8.18
CA ARG A 438 -15.36 -3.60 -8.67
C ARG A 438 -15.46 -4.59 -7.51
N VAL A 439 -14.73 -4.35 -6.43
CA VAL A 439 -14.79 -5.19 -5.22
C VAL A 439 -16.19 -5.20 -4.63
N LEU A 440 -16.82 -4.04 -4.47
CA LEU A 440 -18.20 -3.93 -3.95
C LEU A 440 -19.22 -4.67 -4.82
N LYS A 441 -19.16 -4.50 -6.15
CA LYS A 441 -20.05 -5.21 -7.08
C LYS A 441 -19.88 -6.73 -6.97
N SER A 442 -18.64 -7.22 -6.84
CA SER A 442 -18.39 -8.66 -6.63
C SER A 442 -18.97 -9.18 -5.31
N ALA A 443 -18.91 -8.36 -4.25
CA ALA A 443 -19.44 -8.71 -2.94
C ALA A 443 -20.98 -8.71 -2.92
N ALA A 444 -21.61 -7.71 -3.55
CA ALA A 444 -23.05 -7.64 -3.71
C ALA A 444 -23.58 -8.85 -4.50
N ALA A 445 -22.97 -9.17 -5.65
CA ALA A 445 -23.34 -10.34 -6.46
C ALA A 445 -23.20 -11.65 -5.68
N TRP A 446 -22.13 -11.79 -4.88
CA TRP A 446 -21.96 -12.96 -4.02
C TRP A 446 -23.08 -13.08 -2.98
N ILE A 447 -23.47 -11.96 -2.35
CA ILE A 447 -24.57 -11.94 -1.36
C ILE A 447 -25.89 -12.36 -2.03
N THR A 448 -26.21 -11.81 -3.20
CA THR A 448 -27.44 -12.15 -3.94
C THR A 448 -27.50 -13.65 -4.22
N ASN A 449 -26.45 -14.21 -4.83
CA ASN A 449 -26.37 -15.64 -5.12
C ASN A 449 -26.42 -16.51 -3.85
N TYR A 450 -25.81 -16.05 -2.75
CA TYR A 450 -25.84 -16.76 -1.48
C TYR A 450 -27.26 -16.83 -0.91
N CYS A 451 -27.98 -15.70 -0.87
CA CYS A 451 -29.36 -15.64 -0.39
C CYS A 451 -30.31 -16.46 -1.25
N GLU A 452 -30.19 -16.38 -2.58
CA GLU A 452 -30.96 -17.22 -3.51
C GLU A 452 -30.72 -18.71 -3.28
N SER A 453 -29.46 -19.10 -3.09
CA SER A 453 -29.13 -20.51 -2.82
C SER A 453 -29.76 -21.01 -1.52
N LEU A 454 -29.84 -20.17 -0.48
CA LEU A 454 -30.47 -20.56 0.79
C LEU A 454 -31.97 -20.73 0.65
N LEU A 455 -32.65 -19.88 -0.13
CA LEU A 455 -34.08 -20.00 -0.39
C LEU A 455 -34.40 -21.30 -1.14
N ALA A 456 -33.57 -21.67 -2.12
CA ALA A 456 -33.72 -22.92 -2.88
C ALA A 456 -33.52 -24.21 -2.07
N TYR A 457 -32.98 -24.15 -0.83
CA TYR A 457 -32.92 -25.30 0.08
C TYR A 457 -34.10 -25.37 1.06
N VAL A 458 -34.96 -24.34 1.10
CA VAL A 458 -36.13 -24.27 2.00
C VAL A 458 -37.43 -24.65 1.27
N GLU A 459 -37.46 -24.49 -0.05
CA GLU A 459 -38.45 -25.09 -0.96
C GLU A 459 -38.12 -26.56 -1.24
#